data_AF-A0A6G8Q7Z3-F1
#
_entry.id   AF-A0A6G8Q7Z3-F1
#
_cell.length_a   1.000
_cell.length_b   1.000
_cell.length_c   1.000
_cell.angle_alpha   90.00
_cell.angle_beta   90.00
_cell.angle_gamma   90.00
#
_symmetry.space_group_name_H-M   'P 1'
#
loop_
_entity.id
_entity.type
_entity.pdbx_description
1 polymer ?
#
loop_
_entity_poly.entity_id
_entity_poly.type
_entity_poly.pdbx_seq_one_letter_code
_entity_poly.pdbx_strand_id
1 'polypeptide(L)'
;MAREPDINTAYVAAHLYYERKLTQEEIAVELGISRPTVSRLLGRAQQEGIVRISVREPGRRDSALEALLLDTLGLNGAVVVPGSFKSGRAREILLARGALELLGRHPTQVKRMGLGWGRSVFAFVEAVEPGHLLLGSTVELVPLIGGSGQSHGVFQSNEIVRRAAEALGARARLLYAPALVSDGRVVETLLKEPPIRSVWEAWQELDVAIVG
;
A
#
# COMPACT_ATOMS: atom_id res chain seq x y z
N MET A 1 14.59 -31.67 17.51
CA MET A 1 14.18 -30.45 16.77
C MET A 1 13.32 -30.88 15.60
N ALA A 2 12.05 -30.47 15.53
CA ALA A 2 11.18 -30.82 14.41
C ALA A 2 11.69 -30.15 13.12
N ARG A 3 11.91 -30.94 12.07
CA ARG A 3 12.28 -30.45 10.73
C ARG A 3 11.20 -29.49 10.27
N GLU A 4 11.59 -28.28 9.87
CA GLU A 4 10.65 -27.32 9.34
C GLU A 4 10.04 -27.90 8.05
N PRO A 5 8.71 -28.00 7.93
CA PRO A 5 8.08 -28.73 6.85
C PRO A 5 8.33 -28.03 5.51
N ASP A 6 8.57 -28.85 4.49
CA ASP A 6 9.04 -28.46 3.15
C ASP A 6 8.06 -27.51 2.43
N ILE A 7 8.59 -26.67 1.55
CA ILE A 7 7.80 -25.71 0.77
C ILE A 7 6.80 -26.41 -0.17
N ASN A 8 7.15 -27.60 -0.66
CA ASN A 8 6.23 -28.45 -1.40
C ASN A 8 5.03 -28.89 -0.56
N THR A 9 5.23 -29.15 0.75
CA THR A 9 4.14 -29.50 1.66
C THR A 9 3.22 -28.31 1.92
N ALA A 10 3.76 -27.08 1.93
CA ALA A 10 2.95 -25.87 1.99
C ALA A 10 2.08 -25.68 0.75
N TYR A 11 2.64 -25.96 -0.45
CA TYR A 11 1.87 -25.98 -1.70
C TYR A 11 0.73 -27.00 -1.68
N VAL A 12 1.01 -28.25 -1.29
CA VAL A 12 -0.04 -29.30 -1.26
C VAL A 12 -1.14 -28.95 -0.25
N ALA A 13 -0.80 -28.49 0.95
CA ALA A 13 -1.77 -28.06 1.94
C ALA A 13 -2.65 -26.91 1.41
N ALA A 14 -2.04 -25.94 0.71
CA ALA A 14 -2.77 -24.84 0.08
C ALA A 14 -3.70 -25.30 -1.05
N HIS A 15 -3.26 -26.21 -1.92
CA HIS A 15 -4.08 -26.77 -2.99
C HIS A 15 -5.31 -27.50 -2.43
N LEU A 16 -5.12 -28.35 -1.41
CA LEU A 16 -6.22 -29.05 -0.75
C LEU A 16 -7.23 -28.09 -0.09
N TYR A 17 -6.74 -27.02 0.53
CA TYR A 17 -7.62 -26.04 1.19
C TYR A 17 -8.35 -25.13 0.20
N TYR A 18 -7.62 -24.43 -0.67
CA TYR A 18 -8.19 -23.37 -1.50
C TYR A 18 -8.87 -23.89 -2.76
N GLU A 19 -8.33 -24.93 -3.40
CA GLU A 19 -8.89 -25.49 -4.64
C GLU A 19 -9.83 -26.66 -4.35
N ARG A 20 -9.45 -27.56 -3.44
CA ARG A 20 -10.28 -28.74 -3.10
C ARG A 20 -11.28 -28.52 -1.98
N LYS A 21 -11.21 -27.38 -1.28
CA LYS A 21 -12.15 -26.97 -0.22
C LYS A 21 -12.20 -27.92 0.99
N LEU A 22 -11.12 -28.66 1.25
CA LEU A 22 -11.00 -29.47 2.47
C LEU A 22 -10.83 -28.57 3.70
N THR A 23 -11.35 -29.01 4.83
CA THR A 23 -11.09 -28.42 6.15
C THR A 23 -9.64 -28.69 6.59
N GLN A 24 -9.13 -27.89 7.53
CA GLN A 24 -7.77 -28.11 8.05
C GLN A 24 -7.65 -29.46 8.78
N GLU A 25 -8.73 -29.95 9.37
CA GLU A 25 -8.84 -31.28 9.96
C GLU A 25 -8.70 -32.40 8.91
N GLU A 26 -9.40 -32.31 7.78
CA GLU A 26 -9.28 -33.29 6.70
C GLU A 26 -7.89 -33.29 6.09
N ILE A 27 -7.30 -32.09 5.88
CA ILE A 27 -5.92 -31.95 5.38
C ILE A 27 -4.90 -32.53 6.37
N ALA A 28 -5.13 -32.35 7.67
CA ALA A 28 -4.27 -32.91 8.71
C ALA A 28 -4.23 -34.45 8.65
N VAL A 29 -5.39 -35.06 8.45
CA VAL A 29 -5.51 -36.52 8.25
C VAL A 29 -4.81 -36.94 6.95
N GLU A 30 -5.11 -36.28 5.84
CA GLU A 30 -4.56 -36.59 4.51
C GLU A 30 -3.02 -36.52 4.48
N LEU A 31 -2.45 -35.49 5.11
CA LEU A 31 -1.00 -35.25 5.13
C LEU A 31 -0.28 -35.91 6.31
N GLY A 32 -1.00 -36.59 7.21
CA GLY A 32 -0.42 -37.24 8.38
C GLY A 32 0.25 -36.26 9.36
N ILE A 33 -0.27 -35.03 9.47
CA ILE A 33 0.28 -33.96 10.30
C ILE A 33 -0.79 -33.38 11.24
N SER A 34 -0.39 -32.60 12.23
CA SER A 34 -1.35 -31.95 13.13
C SER A 34 -2.04 -30.75 12.47
N ARG A 35 -3.30 -30.49 12.83
CA ARG A 35 -4.04 -29.29 12.37
C ARG A 35 -3.28 -27.97 12.59
N PRO A 36 -2.60 -27.72 13.73
CA PRO A 36 -1.76 -26.52 13.87
C PRO A 36 -0.62 -26.45 12.84
N THR A 37 -0.08 -27.60 12.42
CA THR A 37 0.93 -27.65 11.35
C THR A 37 0.32 -27.28 10.00
N VAL A 38 -0.89 -27.75 9.70
CA VAL A 38 -1.64 -27.32 8.50
C VAL A 38 -1.86 -25.80 8.50
N SER A 39 -2.34 -25.24 9.62
CA SER A 39 -2.54 -23.78 9.75
C SER A 39 -1.25 -23.00 9.49
N ARG A 40 -0.13 -23.45 10.07
CA ARG A 40 1.19 -22.84 9.83
C ARG A 40 1.65 -22.97 8.37
N LEU A 41 1.39 -24.10 7.72
CA LEU A 41 1.69 -24.32 6.30
C LEU A 41 0.86 -23.40 5.39
N LEU A 42 -0.43 -23.21 5.67
CA LEU A 42 -1.29 -22.27 4.93
C LEU A 42 -0.84 -20.82 5.13
N GLY A 43 -0.37 -20.47 6.33
CA GLY A 43 0.24 -19.17 6.61
C GLY A 43 1.55 -18.98 5.82
N ARG A 44 2.43 -19.99 5.83
CA ARG A 44 3.66 -19.98 5.05
C ARG A 44 3.40 -19.87 3.56
N ALA A 45 2.42 -20.61 3.03
CA ALA A 45 2.05 -20.55 1.62
C ALA A 45 1.61 -19.13 1.19
N GLN A 46 0.97 -18.37 2.06
CA GLN A 46 0.66 -16.96 1.80
C GLN A 46 1.91 -16.07 1.89
N GLN A 47 2.75 -16.25 2.92
CA GLN A 47 3.98 -15.47 3.11
C GLN A 47 4.97 -15.62 1.96
N GLU A 48 5.12 -16.84 1.44
CA GLU A 48 6.02 -17.17 0.33
C GLU A 48 5.38 -16.87 -1.05
N GLY A 49 4.15 -16.34 -1.07
CA GLY A 49 3.44 -15.98 -2.31
C GLY A 49 2.93 -17.16 -3.14
N ILE A 50 2.95 -18.39 -2.61
CA ILE A 50 2.36 -19.60 -3.21
C ILE A 50 0.83 -19.42 -3.35
N VAL A 51 0.20 -18.76 -2.37
CA VAL A 51 -1.20 -18.38 -2.41
C VAL A 51 -1.33 -16.87 -2.45
N ARG A 52 -2.06 -16.36 -3.44
CA ARG A 52 -2.53 -14.97 -3.48
C ARG A 52 -4.05 -14.95 -3.48
N ILE A 53 -4.64 -14.26 -2.51
CA ILE A 53 -6.09 -14.13 -2.40
C ILE A 53 -6.46 -12.74 -2.90
N SER A 54 -7.29 -12.67 -3.95
CA SER A 54 -7.86 -11.42 -4.45
C SER A 54 -9.36 -11.41 -4.23
N VAL A 55 -9.87 -10.32 -3.63
CA VAL A 55 -11.30 -10.11 -3.38
C VAL A 55 -11.80 -9.00 -4.29
N ARG A 56 -12.70 -9.36 -5.23
CA ARG A 56 -13.30 -8.43 -6.19
C ARG A 56 -14.42 -7.62 -5.54
N GLU A 57 -14.52 -6.35 -5.92
CA GLU A 57 -15.54 -5.45 -5.41
C GLU A 57 -16.92 -5.72 -6.04
N PRO A 58 -18.02 -5.69 -5.27
CA PRO A 58 -19.36 -5.65 -5.83
C PRO A 58 -19.57 -4.29 -6.53
N GLY A 59 -19.79 -4.30 -7.85
CA GLY A 59 -19.72 -3.13 -8.75
C GLY A 59 -20.78 -2.03 -8.59
N ARG A 60 -21.27 -1.75 -7.38
CA ARG A 60 -22.26 -0.69 -7.14
C ARG A 60 -21.56 0.60 -6.69
N ARG A 61 -21.46 1.55 -7.62
CA ARG A 61 -20.98 2.92 -7.36
C ARG A 61 -22.14 3.89 -7.27
N ASP A 62 -21.91 5.03 -6.60
CA ASP A 62 -22.83 6.15 -6.61
C ASP A 62 -22.40 7.18 -7.67
N SER A 63 -22.62 6.83 -8.95
CA SER A 63 -22.19 7.68 -10.07
C SER A 63 -22.89 9.04 -10.11
N ALA A 64 -24.06 9.16 -9.50
CA ALA A 64 -24.76 10.44 -9.38
C ALA A 64 -24.01 11.38 -8.42
N LEU A 65 -23.58 10.86 -7.26
CA LEU A 65 -22.79 11.63 -6.31
C LEU A 65 -21.37 11.93 -6.84
N GLU A 66 -20.76 10.98 -7.55
CA GLU A 66 -19.49 11.23 -8.26
C GLU A 66 -19.63 12.41 -9.24
N ALA A 67 -20.64 12.38 -10.12
CA ALA A 67 -20.88 13.46 -11.09
C ALA A 67 -21.14 14.81 -10.41
N LEU A 68 -21.91 14.83 -9.31
CA LEU A 68 -22.16 16.04 -8.54
C LEU A 68 -20.86 16.64 -7.95
N LEU A 69 -19.96 15.80 -7.44
CA LEU A 69 -18.66 16.24 -6.93
C LEU A 69 -17.79 16.83 -8.04
N LEU A 70 -17.76 16.20 -9.22
CA LEU A 70 -17.01 16.72 -10.37
C LEU A 70 -17.49 18.11 -10.78
N ASP A 71 -18.80 18.29 -10.94
CA ASP A 71 -19.41 19.54 -11.38
C ASP A 71 -19.26 20.66 -10.33
N THR A 72 -19.56 20.33 -9.06
CA THR A 72 -19.54 21.33 -7.98
C THR A 72 -18.13 21.81 -7.63
N LEU A 73 -17.13 20.92 -7.70
CA LEU A 73 -15.76 21.20 -7.24
C LEU A 73 -14.76 21.35 -8.40
N GLY A 74 -15.19 21.17 -9.65
CA GLY A 74 -14.32 21.25 -10.82
C GLY A 74 -13.21 20.19 -10.83
N LEU A 75 -13.51 18.97 -10.35
CA LEU A 75 -12.53 17.89 -10.24
C LEU A 75 -12.36 17.16 -11.57
N ASN A 76 -11.15 16.66 -11.84
CA ASN A 76 -10.86 15.83 -13.01
C ASN A 76 -11.32 14.37 -12.84
N GLY A 77 -11.64 13.96 -11.60
CA GLY A 77 -12.04 12.61 -11.29
C GLY A 77 -12.47 12.47 -9.82
N ALA A 78 -13.41 11.58 -9.58
CA ALA A 78 -13.96 11.28 -8.25
C ALA A 78 -14.35 9.80 -8.18
N VAL A 79 -14.16 9.21 -7.01
CA VAL A 79 -14.67 7.88 -6.66
C VAL A 79 -15.36 7.98 -5.32
N VAL A 80 -16.61 7.52 -5.25
CA VAL A 80 -17.39 7.51 -4.00
C VAL A 80 -17.50 6.09 -3.49
N VAL A 81 -17.11 5.89 -2.23
CA VAL A 81 -17.14 4.59 -1.57
C VAL A 81 -18.19 4.54 -0.45
N PRO A 82 -18.78 3.37 -0.14
CA PRO A 82 -19.78 3.27 0.92
C PRO A 82 -19.22 3.68 2.30
N GLY A 83 -19.89 4.62 2.96
CA GLY A 83 -19.45 5.19 4.25
C GLY A 83 -20.00 4.51 5.51
N SER A 84 -20.94 3.57 5.38
CA SER A 84 -21.75 3.04 6.50
C SER A 84 -21.02 2.08 7.46
N PHE A 85 -19.70 1.94 7.34
CA PHE A 85 -18.92 1.08 8.22
C PHE A 85 -18.57 1.80 9.53
N LYS A 86 -18.91 1.15 10.67
CA LYS A 86 -18.53 1.61 12.02
C LYS A 86 -17.03 1.49 12.29
N SER A 87 -16.34 0.57 11.60
CA SER A 87 -14.90 0.36 11.72
C SER A 87 -14.12 1.34 10.84
N GLY A 88 -13.18 2.10 11.42
CA GLY A 88 -12.28 2.98 10.68
C GLY A 88 -11.43 2.22 9.64
N ARG A 89 -10.96 1.01 9.98
CA ARG A 89 -10.15 0.18 9.07
C ARG A 89 -10.91 -0.25 7.82
N ALA A 90 -12.19 -0.59 7.95
CA ALA A 90 -13.02 -0.95 6.80
C ALA A 90 -13.19 0.22 5.82
N ARG A 91 -13.33 1.44 6.36
CA ARG A 91 -13.40 2.67 5.57
C ARG A 91 -12.08 2.96 4.86
N GLU A 92 -10.95 2.83 5.56
CA GLU A 92 -9.61 3.03 5.00
C GLU A 92 -9.34 2.09 3.81
N ILE A 93 -9.74 0.82 3.89
CA ILE A 93 -9.60 -0.16 2.79
C ILE A 93 -10.38 0.28 1.54
N LEU A 94 -11.61 0.76 1.71
CA LEU A 94 -12.43 1.19 0.58
C LEU A 94 -11.89 2.46 -0.06
N LEU A 95 -11.50 3.45 0.76
CA LEU A 95 -10.86 4.68 0.26
C LEU A 95 -9.57 4.38 -0.50
N ALA A 96 -8.73 3.49 0.03
CA ALA A 96 -7.50 3.04 -0.62
C ALA A 96 -7.77 2.43 -2.00
N ARG A 97 -8.79 1.58 -2.12
CA ARG A 97 -9.21 0.99 -3.40
C ARG A 97 -9.72 2.03 -4.39
N GLY A 98 -10.57 2.96 -3.93
CA GLY A 98 -11.06 4.04 -4.77
C GLY A 98 -9.94 4.94 -5.29
N ALA A 99 -8.94 5.22 -4.46
CA ALA A 99 -7.74 5.96 -4.84
C ALA A 99 -6.88 5.20 -5.88
N LEU A 100 -6.69 3.89 -5.72
CA LEU A 100 -5.99 3.05 -6.70
C LEU A 100 -6.72 2.99 -8.03
N GLU A 101 -8.04 2.90 -8.01
CA GLU A 101 -8.83 2.95 -9.22
C GLU A 101 -8.66 4.30 -9.94
N LEU A 102 -8.79 5.41 -9.21
CA LEU A 102 -8.61 6.74 -9.77
C LEU A 102 -7.22 6.88 -10.39
N LEU A 103 -6.19 6.42 -9.69
CA LEU A 103 -4.81 6.39 -10.20
C LEU A 103 -4.71 5.56 -11.49
N GLY A 104 -5.33 4.38 -11.54
CA GLY A 104 -5.33 3.50 -12.72
C GLY A 104 -6.08 4.07 -13.93
N ARG A 105 -7.05 4.98 -13.73
CA ARG A 105 -7.74 5.68 -14.82
C ARG A 105 -6.89 6.75 -15.50
N HIS A 106 -5.79 7.17 -14.87
CA HIS A 106 -4.87 8.14 -15.45
C HIS A 106 -3.67 7.41 -16.08
N PRO A 107 -3.62 7.27 -17.43
CA PRO A 107 -2.48 6.70 -18.12
C PRO A 107 -1.32 7.70 -18.15
N THR A 108 -0.76 8.03 -17.00
CA THR A 108 0.36 8.97 -16.91
C THR A 108 1.68 8.21 -17.07
N GLN A 109 2.59 8.79 -17.85
CA GLN A 109 4.02 8.49 -17.76
C GLN A 109 4.55 9.08 -16.45
N VAL A 110 4.11 8.52 -15.31
CA VAL A 110 4.56 8.96 -13.99
C VAL A 110 6.06 8.73 -13.92
N LYS A 111 6.83 9.79 -13.79
CA LYS A 111 8.27 9.74 -13.49
C LYS A 111 8.49 9.97 -12.00
N ARG A 112 7.68 10.82 -11.37
CA ARG A 112 7.75 11.13 -9.94
C ARG A 112 6.39 11.19 -9.28
N MET A 113 6.28 10.50 -8.15
CA MET A 113 5.09 10.51 -7.32
C MET A 113 5.45 10.88 -5.88
N GLY A 114 4.72 11.85 -5.33
CA GLY A 114 4.82 12.28 -3.95
C GLY A 114 3.82 11.53 -3.08
N LEU A 115 4.27 11.06 -1.92
CA LEU A 115 3.40 10.43 -0.92
C LEU A 115 3.38 11.25 0.35
N GLY A 116 2.18 11.58 0.82
CA GLY A 116 1.93 12.19 2.11
C GLY A 116 2.19 11.22 3.26
N TRP A 117 1.49 11.45 4.36
CA TRP A 117 1.65 10.69 5.59
C TRP A 117 0.29 10.40 6.23
N GLY A 118 0.29 9.54 7.25
CA GLY A 118 -0.92 9.20 8.00
C GLY A 118 -1.66 7.98 7.47
N ARG A 119 -2.82 7.71 8.09
CA ARG A 119 -3.56 6.44 7.95
C ARG A 119 -4.10 6.19 6.55
N SER A 120 -4.67 7.21 5.91
CA SER A 120 -5.26 7.07 4.56
C SER A 120 -4.19 6.75 3.51
N VAL A 121 -3.04 7.44 3.56
CA VAL A 121 -1.91 7.19 2.65
C VAL A 121 -1.28 5.83 2.92
N PHE A 122 -1.12 5.45 4.20
CA PHE A 122 -0.64 4.12 4.56
C PHE A 122 -1.59 3.01 4.05
N ALA A 123 -2.90 3.17 4.21
CA ALA A 123 -3.88 2.23 3.70
C ALA A 123 -3.87 2.13 2.16
N PHE A 124 -3.66 3.25 1.46
CA PHE A 124 -3.44 3.26 0.01
C PHE A 124 -2.25 2.39 -0.37
N VAL A 125 -1.11 2.53 0.32
CA VAL A 125 0.10 1.74 0.07
C VAL A 125 -0.12 0.25 0.36
N GLU A 126 -0.82 -0.10 1.46
CA GLU A 126 -1.12 -1.49 1.78
C GLU A 126 -2.11 -2.14 0.79
N ALA A 127 -2.94 -1.34 0.12
CA ALA A 127 -3.87 -1.83 -0.90
C ALA A 127 -3.19 -2.07 -2.27
N VAL A 128 -1.97 -1.56 -2.49
CA VAL A 128 -1.19 -1.88 -3.69
C VAL A 128 -0.79 -3.35 -3.61
N GLU A 129 -1.49 -4.21 -4.35
CA GLU A 129 -1.10 -5.61 -4.46
C GLU A 129 0.21 -5.73 -5.27
N PRO A 130 1.26 -6.40 -4.74
CA PRO A 130 2.50 -6.61 -5.46
C PRO A 130 2.26 -7.28 -6.83
N GLY A 131 2.65 -6.59 -7.90
CA GLY A 131 2.53 -7.07 -9.28
C GLY A 131 1.21 -6.74 -10.01
N HIS A 132 0.25 -6.07 -9.36
CA HIS A 132 -0.98 -5.59 -10.04
C HIS A 132 -0.80 -4.20 -10.68
N LEU A 133 -0.05 -3.32 -10.02
CA LEU A 133 0.33 -2.01 -10.54
C LEU A 133 1.86 -1.91 -10.46
N LEU A 134 2.53 -2.00 -11.61
CA LEU A 134 3.99 -1.81 -11.69
C LEU A 134 4.27 -0.50 -12.41
N LEU A 135 4.82 0.46 -11.68
CA LEU A 135 5.32 1.70 -12.27
C LEU A 135 6.71 1.49 -12.88
N GLY A 136 7.49 0.58 -12.29
CA GLY A 136 8.83 0.22 -12.75
C GLY A 136 9.93 1.08 -12.15
N SER A 137 11.18 0.61 -12.27
CA SER A 137 12.34 1.19 -11.58
C SER A 137 12.77 2.56 -12.10
N THR A 138 12.17 3.05 -13.19
CA THR A 138 12.37 4.40 -13.72
C THR A 138 11.59 5.45 -12.92
N VAL A 139 10.56 5.03 -12.18
CA VAL A 139 9.73 5.92 -11.36
C VAL A 139 10.36 6.13 -10.00
N GLU A 140 10.29 7.37 -9.51
CA GLU A 140 10.80 7.78 -8.21
C GLU A 140 9.65 8.22 -7.30
N LEU A 141 9.62 7.65 -6.09
CA LEU A 141 8.70 8.03 -5.02
C LEU A 141 9.42 8.88 -3.98
N VAL A 142 8.80 9.97 -3.56
CA VAL A 142 9.34 10.92 -2.57
C VAL A 142 8.32 11.21 -1.46
N PRO A 143 8.76 11.39 -0.20
CA PRO A 143 7.88 11.85 0.86
C PRO A 143 7.54 13.32 0.65
N LEU A 144 6.29 13.70 0.90
CA LEU A 144 5.83 15.10 0.85
C LEU A 144 6.00 15.86 2.16
N ILE A 145 6.53 15.17 3.19
CA ILE A 145 6.73 15.75 4.51
C ILE A 145 7.91 15.09 5.21
N GLY A 146 8.63 15.88 6.02
CA GLY A 146 9.68 15.38 6.91
C GLY A 146 9.13 14.47 8.02
N GLY A 147 10.03 13.98 8.87
CA GLY A 147 9.68 13.16 10.02
C GLY A 147 8.93 13.96 11.08
N SER A 148 7.74 13.51 11.47
CA SER A 148 6.89 14.18 12.48
C SER A 148 7.04 13.64 13.91
N GLY A 149 8.09 12.83 14.17
CA GLY A 149 8.37 12.28 15.51
C GLY A 149 7.27 11.36 16.07
N GLN A 150 6.40 10.83 15.21
CA GLN A 150 5.22 10.05 15.61
C GLN A 150 5.58 8.78 16.37
N SER A 151 4.74 8.42 17.34
CA SER A 151 4.92 7.23 18.19
C SER A 151 4.75 5.90 17.44
N HIS A 152 4.07 5.90 16.29
CA HIS A 152 3.83 4.71 15.47
C HIS A 152 4.65 4.77 14.19
N GLY A 153 5.77 4.03 14.17
CA GLY A 153 6.76 4.06 13.08
C GLY A 153 6.21 3.77 11.69
N VAL A 154 5.11 3.00 11.59
CA VAL A 154 4.46 2.66 10.31
C VAL A 154 3.83 3.86 9.58
N PHE A 155 3.53 4.95 10.29
CA PHE A 155 2.97 6.17 9.68
C PHE A 155 4.05 7.22 9.37
N GLN A 156 5.33 6.91 9.56
CA GLN A 156 6.40 7.78 9.11
C GLN A 156 6.40 7.86 7.58
N SER A 157 6.60 9.07 7.06
CA SER A 157 6.61 9.36 5.62
C SER A 157 7.64 8.53 4.86
N ASN A 158 8.85 8.36 5.40
CA ASN A 158 9.89 7.54 4.76
C ASN A 158 9.52 6.05 4.70
N GLU A 159 8.84 5.51 5.72
CA GLU A 159 8.43 4.10 5.72
C GLU A 159 7.28 3.86 4.73
N ILE A 160 6.32 4.79 4.66
CA ILE A 160 5.25 4.77 3.65
C ILE A 160 5.86 4.76 2.24
N VAL A 161 6.82 5.65 1.97
CA VAL A 161 7.49 5.74 0.66
C VAL A 161 8.29 4.48 0.34
N ARG A 162 9.02 3.93 1.33
CA ARG A 162 9.80 2.70 1.15
C ARG A 162 8.88 1.53 0.79
N ARG A 163 7.79 1.32 1.52
CA ARG A 163 6.80 0.25 1.26
C ARG A 163 6.13 0.43 -0.09
N ALA A 164 5.76 1.66 -0.45
CA ALA A 164 5.15 1.94 -1.75
C ALA A 164 6.12 1.64 -2.90
N ALA A 165 7.38 2.02 -2.76
CA ALA A 165 8.40 1.77 -3.78
C ALA A 165 8.61 0.26 -3.99
N GLU A 166 8.63 -0.51 -2.91
CA GLU A 166 8.69 -1.98 -2.94
C GLU A 166 7.46 -2.58 -3.65
N ALA A 167 6.24 -2.15 -3.27
CA ALA A 167 5.00 -2.66 -3.85
C ALA A 167 4.82 -2.31 -5.34
N LEU A 168 5.28 -1.12 -5.76
CA LEU A 168 5.13 -0.58 -7.11
C LEU A 168 6.34 -0.88 -8.04
N GLY A 169 7.40 -1.51 -7.50
CA GLY A 169 8.65 -1.73 -8.22
C GLY A 169 9.40 -0.45 -8.59
N ALA A 170 9.21 0.62 -7.82
CA ALA A 170 9.78 1.95 -8.05
C ALA A 170 11.01 2.22 -7.16
N ARG A 171 11.70 3.35 -7.36
CA ARG A 171 12.78 3.81 -6.47
C ARG A 171 12.23 4.73 -5.40
N ALA A 172 12.77 4.64 -4.17
CA ALA A 172 12.48 5.58 -3.09
C ALA A 172 13.62 6.59 -2.92
N ARG A 173 13.28 7.88 -2.85
CA ARG A 173 14.18 8.94 -2.37
C ARG A 173 13.62 9.48 -1.05
N LEU A 174 14.38 9.32 0.02
CA LEU A 174 13.93 9.57 1.39
C LEU A 174 14.35 10.96 1.89
N LEU A 175 13.56 11.52 2.81
CA LEU A 175 13.82 12.83 3.43
C LEU A 175 14.23 12.66 4.88
N TYR A 176 15.49 12.96 5.18
CA TYR A 176 16.03 12.94 6.54
C TYR A 176 16.02 14.34 7.17
N ALA A 177 14.83 14.93 7.24
CA ALA A 177 14.60 16.21 7.87
C ALA A 177 13.32 16.15 8.73
N PRO A 178 13.22 16.91 9.82
CA PRO A 178 11.99 17.00 10.59
C PRO A 178 10.89 17.71 9.78
N ALA A 179 9.63 17.34 10.05
CA ALA A 179 8.45 18.00 9.45
C ALA A 179 8.29 19.44 9.94
N LEU A 180 8.72 19.70 11.18
CA LEU A 180 8.61 21.00 11.83
C LEU A 180 9.91 21.32 12.55
N VAL A 181 10.34 22.57 12.43
CA VAL A 181 11.46 23.15 13.15
C VAL A 181 11.01 24.41 13.85
N SER A 182 11.70 24.78 14.93
CA SER A 182 11.36 25.95 15.75
C SER A 182 11.75 27.29 15.12
N ASP A 183 12.59 27.29 14.08
CA ASP A 183 13.16 28.50 13.49
C ASP A 183 13.37 28.33 11.97
N GLY A 184 12.96 29.34 11.19
CA GLY A 184 13.10 29.35 9.73
C GLY A 184 14.55 29.28 9.26
N ARG A 185 15.52 29.78 10.04
CA ARG A 185 16.96 29.67 9.75
C ARG A 185 17.43 28.22 9.69
N VAL A 186 16.77 27.32 10.44
CA VAL A 186 17.04 25.88 10.37
C VAL A 186 16.59 25.32 9.03
N VAL A 187 15.44 25.75 8.50
CA VAL A 187 14.98 25.34 7.15
C VAL A 187 16.00 25.77 6.09
N GLU A 188 16.44 27.03 6.12
CA GLU A 188 17.44 27.55 5.18
C GLU A 188 18.77 26.79 5.25
N THR A 189 19.17 26.37 6.46
CA THR A 189 20.40 25.61 6.67
C THR A 189 20.25 24.17 6.15
N LEU A 190 19.14 23.51 6.47
CA LEU A 190 18.83 22.16 5.97
C LEU A 190 18.71 22.11 4.45
N LEU A 191 18.16 23.14 3.80
CA LEU A 191 18.08 23.23 2.33
C LEU A 191 19.44 23.45 1.64
N LYS A 192 20.51 23.72 2.38
CA LYS A 192 21.88 23.72 1.82
C LYS A 192 22.47 22.32 1.75
N GLU A 193 21.96 21.38 2.55
CA GLU A 193 22.41 19.99 2.54
C GLU A 193 21.93 19.29 1.25
N PRO A 194 22.83 18.75 0.41
CA PRO A 194 22.47 18.15 -0.88
C PRO A 194 21.37 17.08 -0.80
N PRO A 195 21.37 16.16 0.20
CA PRO A 195 20.30 15.15 0.30
C PRO A 195 18.91 15.77 0.47
N ILE A 196 18.78 16.82 1.28
CA ILE A 196 17.51 17.50 1.54
C ILE A 196 17.10 18.34 0.33
N ARG A 197 18.04 19.11 -0.23
CA ARG A 197 17.81 19.88 -1.45
C ARG A 197 17.31 19.01 -2.60
N SER A 198 17.87 17.81 -2.76
CA SER A 198 17.46 16.88 -3.81
C SER A 198 15.98 16.49 -3.70
N VAL A 199 15.43 16.33 -2.50
CA VAL A 199 14.00 16.04 -2.31
C VAL A 199 13.16 17.27 -2.60
N TRP A 200 13.60 18.44 -2.15
CA TRP A 200 12.93 19.72 -2.42
C TRP A 200 12.80 20.00 -3.93
N GLU A 201 13.86 19.75 -4.70
CA GLU A 201 13.83 19.86 -6.16
C GLU A 201 12.88 18.84 -6.79
N ALA A 202 12.86 17.60 -6.28
CA ALA A 202 11.92 16.58 -6.76
C ALA A 202 10.44 16.95 -6.53
N TRP A 203 10.12 17.73 -5.49
CA TRP A 203 8.76 18.23 -5.26
C TRP A 203 8.27 19.20 -6.34
N GLN A 204 9.17 19.90 -7.04
CA GLN A 204 8.80 20.83 -8.13
C GLN A 204 8.46 20.11 -9.43
N GLU A 205 8.76 18.81 -9.51
CA GLU A 205 8.63 18.00 -10.73
C GLU A 205 7.77 16.75 -10.47
N LEU A 206 6.79 16.85 -9.57
CA LEU A 206 5.83 15.77 -9.29
C LEU A 206 4.79 15.66 -10.41
N ASP A 207 4.58 14.44 -10.89
CA ASP A 207 3.47 14.13 -11.81
C ASP A 207 2.19 13.81 -11.01
N VAL A 208 2.34 13.20 -9.84
CA VAL A 208 1.24 12.76 -8.98
C VAL A 208 1.58 13.01 -7.51
N ALA A 209 0.60 13.44 -6.72
CA ALA A 209 0.71 13.52 -5.26
C ALA A 209 -0.47 12.77 -4.62
N ILE A 210 -0.16 11.80 -3.74
CA ILE A 210 -1.16 11.11 -2.92
C ILE A 210 -1.14 11.71 -1.53
N VAL A 211 -2.23 12.39 -1.17
CA VAL A 211 -2.42 13.08 0.11
C VAL A 211 -3.69 12.56 0.80
N GLY A 212 -3.75 12.68 2.13
CA GLY A 212 -4.84 12.17 2.96
C GLY A 212 -5.33 13.17 3.98
#